data_AF-A0A960WT51-F1
#
_entry.id   AF-A0A960WT51-F1
#
_cell.length_a   1.000
_cell.length_b   1.000
_cell.length_c   1.000
_cell.angle_alpha   90.00
_cell.angle_beta   90.00
_cell.angle_gamma   90.00
#
_symmetry.space_group_name_H-M   'P 1'
#
loop_
_entity.id
_entity.type
_entity.pdbx_description
1 polymer ?
#
loop_
_entity_poly.entity_id
_entity_poly.type
_entity_poly.pdbx_seq_one_letter_code
_entity_poly.pdbx_strand_id
1 'polypeptide(L)'
;MSPILNALIIWGHHRFLFHHASSGLPSVNPYLLKSVVSAIVLSWAGIPTLVRWLKKSRGPTLVHRWVLIALGVSLLWNAVLGIARNDHLFGPDGRAARFFSLRPEGEVYLSYHPGVDPLYGTKLREVTPDLVDAIRHWRIGPPKRMSQEPESFFDTATGQPKVWVSENPDGTWSFFDGPGFDDRTSTVLQPATAQWAAEYRKQGVRREELRKLEILRQQEAEEAQVAEQLRKDRAEASEGRRQEIRSHLEVGRIPKEGGPFYALNLRGEGPSPRIVAGRVQKQLGDAKVIGGFLRDSFFDSAVCRDLLSGNWSDRDDLPKEWERIAAFVVLDSVVEYGSVNLDKDLVRAVVVVKGEVYRPAGVKVSLPPIEGIGAGFSKESARAKAFENLVEAQAAAISEALRGEGE
;
A
#
# COMPACT_ATOMS: atom_id res chain seq x y z
N MET A 1 57.68 -78.78 -18.38
CA MET A 1 56.23 -78.98 -18.16
C MET A 1 55.51 -78.85 -19.49
N SER A 2 54.55 -79.71 -19.77
CA SER A 2 53.75 -79.59 -21.00
C SER A 2 52.91 -78.30 -20.95
N PRO A 3 52.68 -77.64 -22.10
CA PRO A 3 51.86 -76.43 -22.17
C PRO A 3 50.44 -76.64 -21.62
N ILE A 4 49.93 -77.86 -21.68
CA ILE A 4 48.61 -78.27 -21.17
C ILE A 4 48.56 -78.16 -19.63
N LEU A 5 49.61 -78.61 -18.93
CA LEU A 5 49.66 -78.55 -17.47
C LEU A 5 49.68 -77.09 -16.98
N ASN A 6 50.42 -76.22 -17.66
CA ASN A 6 50.45 -74.79 -17.34
C ASN A 6 49.08 -74.13 -17.57
N ALA A 7 48.39 -74.48 -18.66
CA ALA A 7 47.04 -73.97 -18.94
C ALA A 7 46.03 -74.41 -17.86
N LEU A 8 46.09 -75.66 -17.40
CA LEU A 8 45.24 -76.18 -16.33
C LEU A 8 45.50 -75.51 -14.98
N ILE A 9 46.77 -75.22 -14.65
CA ILE A 9 47.14 -74.50 -13.42
C ILE A 9 46.64 -73.06 -13.46
N ILE A 10 46.81 -72.37 -14.60
CA ILE A 10 46.31 -71.00 -14.78
C ILE A 10 44.77 -70.97 -14.68
N TRP A 11 44.10 -71.91 -15.32
CA TRP A 11 42.65 -72.04 -15.25
C TRP A 11 42.15 -72.35 -13.83
N GLY A 12 42.84 -73.24 -13.11
CA GLY A 12 42.53 -73.58 -11.72
C GLY A 12 42.69 -72.40 -10.77
N HIS A 13 43.81 -71.66 -10.88
CA HIS A 13 44.03 -70.45 -10.09
C HIS A 13 43.04 -69.34 -10.41
N HIS A 14 42.73 -69.14 -11.70
CA HIS A 14 41.70 -68.19 -12.13
C HIS A 14 40.37 -68.57 -11.50
N ARG A 15 39.89 -69.80 -11.67
CA ARG A 15 38.60 -70.24 -11.11
C ARG A 15 38.54 -70.13 -9.57
N PHE A 16 39.62 -70.49 -8.88
CA PHE A 16 39.70 -70.42 -7.42
C PHE A 16 39.65 -68.97 -6.90
N LEU A 17 40.50 -68.10 -7.44
CA LEU A 17 40.53 -66.68 -7.10
C LEU A 17 39.20 -66.00 -7.44
N PHE A 18 38.55 -66.39 -8.53
CA PHE A 18 37.25 -65.88 -8.93
C PHE A 18 36.15 -66.22 -7.93
N HIS A 19 36.12 -67.46 -7.44
CA HIS A 19 35.10 -67.89 -6.50
C HIS A 19 35.23 -67.14 -5.16
N HIS A 20 36.45 -67.02 -4.63
CA HIS A 20 36.70 -66.40 -3.32
C HIS A 20 36.69 -64.87 -3.35
N ALA A 21 37.15 -64.24 -4.42
CA ALA A 21 37.16 -62.78 -4.51
C ALA A 21 35.73 -62.21 -4.59
N SER A 22 34.82 -62.91 -5.28
CA SER A 22 33.44 -62.43 -5.47
C SER A 22 32.56 -62.49 -4.22
N SER A 23 32.95 -63.27 -3.20
CA SER A 23 32.13 -63.48 -1.98
C SER A 23 32.53 -62.61 -0.79
N GLY A 24 33.66 -61.89 -0.84
CA GLY A 24 34.27 -61.26 0.34
C GLY A 24 34.27 -59.73 0.40
N LEU A 25 33.98 -59.02 -0.69
CA LEU A 25 34.08 -57.55 -0.74
C LEU A 25 32.70 -56.93 -1.04
N PRO A 26 31.91 -56.55 -0.02
CA PRO A 26 30.52 -56.11 -0.17
C PRO A 26 30.33 -54.79 -0.92
N SER A 27 31.40 -54.02 -1.16
CA SER A 27 31.35 -52.71 -1.84
C SER A 27 31.91 -52.70 -3.26
N VAL A 28 32.54 -53.79 -3.72
CA VAL A 28 33.24 -53.80 -5.01
C VAL A 28 32.34 -54.41 -6.07
N ASN A 29 32.15 -53.69 -7.19
CA ASN A 29 31.42 -54.20 -8.33
C ASN A 29 32.00 -55.56 -8.76
N PRO A 30 31.21 -56.65 -8.75
CA PRO A 30 31.71 -58.00 -8.99
C PRO A 30 32.31 -58.15 -10.40
N TYR A 31 31.91 -57.31 -11.36
CA TYR A 31 32.49 -57.30 -12.69
C TYR A 31 33.87 -56.62 -12.73
N LEU A 32 34.05 -55.50 -12.02
CA LEU A 32 35.33 -54.80 -11.93
C LEU A 32 36.38 -55.66 -11.22
N LEU A 33 35.98 -56.38 -10.18
CA LEU A 33 36.85 -57.33 -9.51
C LEU A 33 37.27 -58.47 -10.45
N LYS A 34 36.36 -59.00 -11.28
CA LYS A 34 36.67 -60.03 -12.29
C LYS A 34 37.68 -59.54 -13.33
N SER A 35 37.58 -58.28 -13.78
CA SER A 35 38.52 -57.70 -14.73
C SER A 35 39.88 -57.43 -14.10
N VAL A 36 39.94 -56.92 -12.86
CA VAL A 36 41.21 -56.74 -12.12
C VAL A 36 41.91 -58.07 -11.89
N VAL A 37 41.20 -59.10 -11.42
CA VAL A 37 41.79 -60.44 -11.21
C VAL A 37 42.28 -61.03 -12.53
N SER A 38 41.52 -60.90 -13.62
CA SER A 38 41.97 -61.37 -14.94
C SER A 38 43.21 -60.63 -15.42
N ALA A 39 43.27 -59.31 -15.24
CA ALA A 39 44.42 -58.49 -15.59
C ALA A 39 45.67 -58.89 -14.79
N ILE A 40 45.53 -59.14 -13.49
CA ILE A 40 46.63 -59.60 -12.62
C ILE A 40 47.11 -60.97 -13.07
N VAL A 41 46.21 -61.92 -13.33
CA VAL A 41 46.58 -63.28 -13.77
C VAL A 41 47.28 -63.24 -15.13
N LEU A 42 46.77 -62.47 -16.09
CA LEU A 42 47.40 -62.29 -17.40
C LEU A 42 48.76 -61.60 -17.30
N SER A 43 48.89 -60.62 -16.40
CA SER A 43 50.16 -59.96 -16.10
C SER A 43 51.14 -60.92 -15.43
N TRP A 44 50.71 -61.74 -14.48
CA TRP A 44 51.59 -62.65 -13.76
C TRP A 44 52.07 -63.83 -14.62
N ALA A 45 51.24 -64.33 -15.52
CA ALA A 45 51.64 -65.36 -16.49
C ALA A 45 52.42 -64.77 -17.69
N GLY A 46 52.02 -63.58 -18.15
CA GLY A 46 52.57 -62.92 -19.33
C GLY A 46 53.88 -62.18 -19.08
N ILE A 47 54.05 -61.50 -17.93
CA ILE A 47 55.24 -60.69 -17.65
C ILE A 47 56.51 -61.55 -17.52
N PRO A 48 56.55 -62.69 -16.80
CA PRO A 48 57.77 -63.48 -16.69
C PRO A 48 58.18 -64.14 -18.01
N THR A 49 57.21 -64.54 -18.82
CA THR A 49 57.46 -65.06 -20.17
C THR A 49 57.95 -63.95 -21.09
N LEU A 50 57.35 -62.76 -21.02
CA LEU A 50 57.78 -61.56 -21.73
C LEU A 50 59.19 -61.10 -21.31
N VAL A 51 59.51 -61.11 -20.01
CA VAL A 51 60.82 -60.69 -19.45
C VAL A 51 61.93 -61.68 -19.81
N ARG A 52 61.68 -63.00 -19.72
CA ARG A 52 62.66 -64.01 -20.17
C ARG A 52 62.93 -63.91 -21.67
N TRP A 53 61.91 -63.56 -22.45
CA TRP A 53 62.01 -63.45 -23.89
C TRP A 53 62.67 -62.12 -24.33
N LEU A 54 62.38 -61.01 -23.64
CA LEU A 54 63.03 -59.70 -23.78
C LEU A 54 64.54 -59.77 -23.52
N LYS A 55 64.98 -60.57 -22.54
CA LYS A 55 66.41 -60.79 -22.28
C LYS A 55 67.15 -61.54 -23.41
N LYS A 56 66.44 -62.21 -24.32
CA LYS A 56 67.05 -63.09 -25.35
C LYS A 56 66.95 -62.54 -26.77
N SER A 57 66.21 -61.46 -27.02
CA SER A 57 65.90 -60.95 -28.36
C SER A 57 66.45 -59.53 -28.59
N ARG A 58 67.15 -59.32 -29.72
CA ARG A 58 67.77 -58.02 -30.11
C ARG A 58 66.79 -56.98 -30.70
N GLY A 59 65.48 -57.14 -30.52
CA GLY A 59 64.50 -56.09 -30.86
C GLY A 59 63.04 -56.56 -30.72
N PRO A 60 62.08 -55.65 -30.49
CA PRO A 60 60.67 -56.04 -30.37
C PRO A 60 60.12 -56.46 -31.75
N THR A 61 59.80 -57.74 -31.91
CA THR A 61 59.15 -58.24 -33.14
C THR A 61 57.73 -57.68 -33.25
N LEU A 62 57.16 -57.63 -34.47
CA LEU A 62 55.81 -57.13 -34.74
C LEU A 62 54.74 -57.74 -33.80
N VAL A 63 54.92 -59.01 -33.44
CA VAL A 63 54.07 -59.76 -32.50
C VAL A 63 54.01 -59.10 -31.12
N HIS A 64 55.09 -58.48 -30.63
CA HIS A 64 55.14 -57.81 -29.33
C HIS A 64 54.20 -56.62 -29.25
N ARG A 65 54.19 -55.81 -30.31
CA ARG A 65 53.32 -54.64 -30.40
C ARG A 65 51.86 -55.07 -30.37
N TRP A 66 51.52 -56.13 -31.09
CA TRP A 66 50.15 -56.68 -31.10
C TRP A 66 49.70 -57.23 -29.75
N VAL A 67 50.56 -57.95 -29.02
CA VAL A 67 50.21 -58.46 -27.68
C VAL A 67 49.99 -57.32 -26.68
N LEU A 68 50.86 -56.30 -26.67
CA LEU A 68 50.70 -55.14 -25.79
C LEU A 68 49.46 -54.32 -26.15
N ILE A 69 49.16 -54.15 -27.45
CA ILE A 69 47.93 -53.50 -27.91
C ILE A 69 46.72 -54.30 -27.45
N ALA A 70 46.70 -55.63 -27.62
CA ALA A 70 45.59 -56.47 -27.20
C ALA A 70 45.35 -56.41 -25.67
N LEU A 71 46.42 -56.41 -24.87
CA LEU A 71 46.33 -56.21 -23.42
C LEU A 71 45.80 -54.82 -23.07
N GLY A 72 46.31 -53.77 -23.72
CA GLY A 72 45.85 -52.40 -23.51
C GLY A 72 44.39 -52.21 -23.87
N VAL A 73 43.94 -52.74 -25.02
CA VAL A 73 42.54 -52.72 -25.46
C VAL A 73 41.64 -53.48 -24.48
N SER A 74 42.08 -54.65 -24.01
CA SER A 74 41.31 -55.45 -23.03
C SER A 74 41.15 -54.70 -21.69
N LEU A 75 42.21 -54.07 -21.20
CA LEU A 75 42.15 -53.25 -19.98
C LEU A 75 41.22 -52.05 -20.17
N LEU A 76 41.37 -51.33 -21.29
CA LEU A 76 40.53 -50.19 -21.62
C LEU A 76 39.05 -50.58 -21.74
N TRP A 77 38.75 -51.67 -22.45
CA TRP A 77 37.39 -52.19 -22.61
C TRP A 77 36.74 -52.55 -21.27
N ASN A 78 37.50 -53.21 -20.39
CA ASN A 78 37.00 -53.57 -19.07
C ASN A 78 36.81 -52.35 -18.16
N ALA A 79 37.69 -51.34 -18.25
CA ALA A 79 37.53 -50.08 -17.53
C ALA A 79 36.28 -49.32 -18.00
N VAL A 80 36.08 -49.23 -19.33
CA VAL A 80 34.90 -48.60 -19.93
C VAL A 80 33.62 -49.32 -19.51
N LEU A 81 33.59 -50.66 -19.53
CA LEU A 81 32.44 -51.43 -19.04
C LEU A 81 32.19 -51.23 -17.54
N GLY A 82 33.24 -51.08 -16.74
CA GLY A 82 33.13 -50.79 -15.31
C GLY A 82 32.50 -49.42 -15.06
N ILE A 83 32.93 -48.40 -15.79
CA ILE A 83 32.41 -47.03 -15.71
C ILE A 83 30.96 -46.98 -16.22
N ALA A 84 30.70 -47.52 -17.42
CA ALA A 84 29.39 -47.49 -18.05
C ALA A 84 28.31 -48.21 -17.21
N ARG A 85 28.68 -49.25 -16.46
CA ARG A 85 27.75 -49.98 -15.60
C ARG A 85 27.55 -49.40 -14.20
N ASN A 86 28.35 -48.40 -13.80
CA ASN A 86 28.25 -47.86 -12.45
C ASN A 86 27.00 -47.00 -12.22
N ASP A 87 26.24 -46.67 -13.28
CA ASP A 87 24.99 -45.89 -13.18
C ASP A 87 23.72 -46.70 -13.45
N HIS A 88 23.81 -48.02 -13.66
CA HIS A 88 22.62 -48.85 -13.80
C HIS A 88 21.99 -49.17 -12.45
N LEU A 89 20.76 -48.70 -12.24
CA LEU A 89 19.93 -49.02 -11.08
C LEU A 89 19.18 -50.35 -11.23
N PHE A 90 18.99 -50.82 -12.47
CA PHE A 90 18.29 -52.06 -12.81
C PHE A 90 19.20 -53.05 -13.52
N GLY A 91 18.93 -54.33 -13.29
CA GLY A 91 19.53 -55.42 -14.02
C GLY A 91 18.93 -55.56 -15.43
N PRO A 92 19.58 -56.35 -16.31
CA PRO A 92 19.04 -56.66 -17.64
C PRO A 92 17.67 -57.36 -17.61
N ASP A 93 17.32 -57.96 -16.47
CA ASP A 93 16.06 -58.65 -16.19
C ASP A 93 14.96 -57.72 -15.67
N GLY A 94 15.23 -56.41 -15.57
CA GLY A 94 14.29 -55.41 -15.05
C GLY A 94 14.13 -55.42 -13.53
N ARG A 95 14.86 -56.29 -12.81
CA ARG A 95 14.87 -56.32 -11.35
C ARG A 95 15.79 -55.23 -10.79
N ALA A 96 15.51 -54.80 -9.56
CA ALA A 96 16.35 -53.85 -8.85
C ALA A 96 17.77 -54.43 -8.70
N ALA A 97 18.76 -53.82 -9.36
CA ALA A 97 20.16 -54.22 -9.19
C ALA A 97 20.80 -53.55 -7.98
N ARG A 98 20.12 -52.55 -7.40
CA ARG A 98 20.56 -51.82 -6.23
C ARG A 98 19.47 -51.71 -5.19
N PHE A 99 19.93 -51.61 -3.96
CA PHE A 99 19.15 -51.25 -2.80
C PHE A 99 19.60 -49.87 -2.31
N PHE A 100 18.70 -49.13 -1.70
CA PHE A 100 18.99 -47.78 -1.21
C PHE A 100 18.50 -47.56 0.23
N SER A 101 19.19 -46.69 0.95
CA SER A 101 18.70 -46.04 2.18
C SER A 101 18.85 -44.54 2.05
N LEU A 102 17.85 -43.80 2.53
CA LEU A 102 17.95 -42.34 2.68
C LEU A 102 18.46 -42.06 4.08
N ARG A 103 19.57 -41.33 4.17
CA ARG A 103 20.17 -40.93 5.45
C ARG A 103 19.50 -39.66 5.98
N PRO A 104 19.54 -39.40 7.30
CA PRO A 104 18.98 -38.19 7.90
C PRO A 104 19.50 -36.88 7.29
N GLU A 105 20.73 -36.89 6.76
CA GLU A 105 21.38 -35.74 6.11
C GLU A 105 20.85 -35.49 4.68
N GLY A 106 19.94 -36.34 4.18
CA GLY A 106 19.40 -36.27 2.82
C GLY A 106 20.25 -36.97 1.77
N GLU A 107 21.35 -37.62 2.16
CA GLU A 107 22.20 -38.39 1.25
C GLU A 107 21.59 -39.78 0.96
N VAL A 108 21.66 -40.22 -0.29
CA VAL A 108 21.31 -41.61 -0.66
C VAL A 108 22.53 -42.50 -0.57
N TYR A 109 22.42 -43.55 0.24
CA TYR A 109 23.35 -44.66 0.19
C TYR A 109 22.83 -45.74 -0.75
N LEU A 110 23.66 -46.17 -1.70
CA LEU A 110 23.34 -47.22 -2.68
C LEU A 110 24.24 -48.45 -2.45
N SER A 111 23.63 -49.63 -2.40
CA SER A 111 24.31 -50.92 -2.25
C SER A 111 23.84 -51.93 -3.30
N TYR A 112 24.70 -52.88 -3.66
CA TYR A 112 24.35 -53.99 -4.56
C TYR A 112 23.68 -55.16 -3.84
N HIS A 113 23.69 -55.16 -2.51
CA HIS A 113 23.19 -56.25 -1.70
C HIS A 113 22.09 -55.79 -0.74
N PRO A 114 21.08 -56.63 -0.48
CA PRO A 114 20.12 -56.37 0.58
C PRO A 114 20.85 -56.35 1.93
N GLY A 115 20.39 -55.52 2.86
CA GLY A 115 21.04 -55.39 4.15
C GLY A 115 20.62 -54.13 4.91
N VAL A 116 21.53 -53.60 5.71
CA VAL A 116 21.37 -52.36 6.47
C VAL A 116 22.45 -51.36 6.08
N ASP A 117 22.13 -50.07 6.14
CA ASP A 117 23.13 -49.00 6.02
C ASP A 117 24.20 -49.19 7.12
N PRO A 118 25.48 -49.27 6.78
CA PRO A 118 26.54 -49.48 7.77
C PRO A 118 26.66 -48.35 8.81
N LEU A 119 26.21 -47.13 8.48
CA LEU A 119 26.29 -45.99 9.40
C LEU A 119 25.06 -45.88 10.31
N TYR A 120 23.86 -46.01 9.74
CA TYR A 120 22.61 -45.73 10.44
C TYR A 120 21.80 -46.98 10.79
N GLY A 121 22.25 -48.18 10.41
CA GLY A 121 21.55 -49.44 10.62
C GLY A 121 20.18 -49.52 9.92
N THR A 122 19.86 -48.58 9.04
CA THR A 122 18.55 -48.50 8.38
C THR A 122 18.46 -49.59 7.31
N LYS A 123 17.36 -50.35 7.30
CA LYS A 123 17.15 -51.43 6.32
C LYS A 123 17.09 -50.86 4.90
N LEU A 124 17.94 -51.38 4.02
CA LEU A 124 17.98 -51.02 2.62
C LEU A 124 16.69 -51.48 1.91
N ARG A 125 16.14 -50.61 1.06
CA ARG A 125 14.94 -50.86 0.26
C ARG A 125 15.30 -51.10 -1.20
N GLU A 126 14.52 -51.89 -1.90
CA GLU A 126 14.71 -52.13 -3.33
C GLU A 126 14.41 -50.86 -4.13
N VAL A 127 15.25 -50.57 -5.13
CA VAL A 127 15.02 -49.46 -6.06
C VAL A 127 13.90 -49.86 -7.02
N THR A 128 12.74 -49.21 -6.93
CA THR A 128 11.63 -49.37 -7.88
C THR A 128 11.77 -48.38 -9.05
N PRO A 129 11.18 -48.66 -10.23
CA PRO A 129 11.16 -47.73 -11.36
C PRO A 129 10.66 -46.33 -10.97
N ASP A 130 9.65 -46.24 -10.12
CA ASP A 130 9.04 -44.96 -9.70
C ASP A 130 9.98 -44.11 -8.81
N LEU A 131 10.97 -44.72 -8.17
CA LEU A 131 11.92 -44.05 -7.27
C LEU A 131 13.20 -43.60 -7.95
N VAL A 132 13.40 -43.93 -9.22
CA VAL A 132 14.64 -43.64 -9.96
C VAL A 132 14.92 -42.16 -10.01
N ASP A 133 13.92 -41.36 -10.34
CA ASP A 133 14.07 -39.92 -10.49
C ASP A 133 14.28 -39.25 -9.13
N ALA A 134 13.62 -39.75 -8.08
CA ALA A 134 13.86 -39.30 -6.71
C ALA A 134 15.29 -39.61 -6.25
N ILE A 135 15.80 -40.83 -6.51
CA ILE A 135 17.16 -41.23 -6.17
C ILE A 135 18.20 -40.42 -6.95
N ARG A 136 17.95 -40.13 -8.22
CA ARG A 136 18.81 -39.25 -9.03
C ARG A 136 18.87 -37.85 -8.43
N HIS A 137 17.73 -37.31 -8.00
CA HIS A 137 17.67 -36.01 -7.37
C HIS A 137 18.43 -35.99 -6.03
N TRP A 138 18.17 -36.96 -5.15
CA TRP A 138 18.85 -37.06 -3.85
C TRP A 138 20.36 -37.32 -3.96
N ARG A 139 20.86 -37.88 -5.07
CA ARG A 139 22.31 -37.96 -5.35
C ARG A 139 22.95 -36.60 -5.60
N ILE A 140 22.17 -35.61 -6.06
CA ILE A 140 22.63 -34.23 -6.27
C ILE A 140 22.59 -33.45 -4.94
N GLY A 141 21.59 -33.75 -4.09
CA GLY A 141 21.48 -33.22 -2.74
C GLY A 141 20.05 -33.27 -2.19
N PRO A 142 19.84 -32.80 -0.95
CA PRO A 142 18.50 -32.67 -0.38
C PRO A 142 17.65 -31.65 -1.17
N PRO A 143 16.31 -31.79 -1.15
CA PRO A 143 15.41 -30.83 -1.81
C PRO A 143 15.59 -29.44 -1.19
N LYS A 144 15.64 -28.42 -2.04
CA LYS A 144 15.78 -27.03 -1.62
C LYS A 144 14.42 -26.36 -1.59
N ARG A 145 14.16 -25.65 -0.50
CA ARG A 145 12.98 -24.80 -0.37
C ARG A 145 13.08 -23.62 -1.35
N MET A 146 12.02 -23.39 -2.11
CA MET A 146 11.90 -22.24 -3.00
C MET A 146 11.48 -21.01 -2.19
N SER A 147 12.13 -19.87 -2.44
CA SER A 147 11.84 -18.61 -1.73
C SER A 147 10.60 -17.88 -2.25
N GLN A 148 10.17 -18.21 -3.47
CA GLN A 148 9.03 -17.61 -4.15
C GLN A 148 8.14 -18.72 -4.72
N GLU A 149 6.87 -18.37 -4.97
CA GLU A 149 5.95 -19.25 -5.68
C GLU A 149 6.50 -19.51 -7.10
N PRO A 150 6.55 -20.78 -7.54
CA PRO A 150 7.05 -21.10 -8.86
C PRO A 150 6.06 -20.67 -9.96
N GLU A 151 6.57 -20.12 -11.06
CA GLU A 151 5.74 -19.73 -12.23
C GLU A 151 4.99 -20.91 -12.86
N SER A 152 5.57 -22.12 -12.78
CA SER A 152 4.93 -23.36 -13.22
C SER A 152 5.20 -24.51 -12.25
N PHE A 153 4.15 -25.25 -11.92
CA PHE A 153 4.21 -26.46 -11.09
C PHE A 153 4.63 -27.71 -11.87
N PHE A 154 4.57 -27.67 -13.21
CA PHE A 154 4.81 -28.80 -14.09
C PHE A 154 5.86 -28.48 -15.15
N ASP A 155 6.61 -29.50 -15.54
CA ASP A 155 7.44 -29.46 -16.74
C ASP A 155 6.54 -29.47 -17.98
N THR A 156 6.75 -28.53 -18.91
CA THR A 156 5.93 -28.38 -20.12
C THR A 156 6.16 -29.49 -21.14
N ALA A 157 7.32 -30.14 -21.13
CA ALA A 157 7.67 -31.20 -22.07
C ALA A 157 7.16 -32.57 -21.60
N THR A 158 7.24 -32.86 -20.29
CA THR A 158 6.93 -34.19 -19.74
C THR A 158 5.59 -34.26 -19.00
N GLY A 159 5.05 -33.11 -18.58
CA GLY A 159 3.87 -33.05 -17.70
C GLY A 159 4.15 -33.54 -16.27
N GLN A 160 5.40 -33.88 -15.94
CA GLN A 160 5.79 -34.32 -14.61
C GLN A 160 5.81 -33.14 -13.63
N PRO A 161 5.53 -33.39 -12.34
CA PRO A 161 5.64 -32.37 -11.32
C PRO A 161 7.09 -31.87 -11.24
N LYS A 162 7.26 -30.56 -11.32
CA LYS A 162 8.54 -29.86 -11.09
C LYS A 162 8.66 -29.36 -9.66
N VAL A 163 7.53 -29.30 -8.95
CA VAL A 163 7.42 -28.70 -7.63
C VAL A 163 6.81 -29.70 -6.68
N TRP A 164 7.41 -29.76 -5.48
CA TRP A 164 6.89 -30.52 -4.37
C TRP A 164 6.43 -29.58 -3.27
N VAL A 165 5.39 -29.98 -2.55
CA VAL A 165 4.69 -29.13 -1.58
C VAL A 165 4.63 -29.79 -0.21
N SER A 166 4.71 -28.97 0.83
CA SER A 166 4.51 -29.31 2.24
C SER A 166 3.51 -28.34 2.85
N GLU A 167 2.53 -28.86 3.59
CA GLU A 167 1.57 -28.04 4.33
C GLU A 167 2.19 -27.67 5.69
N ASN A 168 2.27 -26.38 5.96
CA ASN A 168 2.73 -25.87 7.24
C ASN A 168 1.58 -25.89 8.27
N PRO A 169 1.88 -25.89 9.58
CA PRO A 169 0.84 -25.87 10.63
C PRO A 169 -0.09 -24.64 10.61
N ASP A 170 0.32 -23.56 9.95
CA ASP A 170 -0.46 -22.33 9.77
C ASP A 170 -1.38 -22.39 8.53
N GLY A 171 -1.44 -23.52 7.83
CA GLY A 171 -2.21 -23.72 6.60
C GLY A 171 -1.57 -23.07 5.36
N THR A 172 -0.33 -22.58 5.46
CA THR A 172 0.43 -22.11 4.30
C THR A 172 1.17 -23.28 3.62
N TRP A 173 1.52 -23.10 2.34
CA TRP A 173 2.24 -24.12 1.58
C TRP A 173 3.70 -23.69 1.39
N SER A 174 4.62 -24.61 1.65
CA SER A 174 6.04 -24.48 1.31
C SER A 174 6.34 -25.23 0.02
N PHE A 175 7.12 -24.60 -0.87
CA PHE A 175 7.49 -25.15 -2.18
C PHE A 175 8.93 -25.66 -2.19
N PHE A 176 9.17 -26.77 -2.87
CA PHE A 176 10.47 -27.41 -2.99
C PHE A 176 10.74 -27.82 -4.44
N ASP A 177 12.02 -27.84 -4.83
CA ASP A 177 12.49 -28.15 -6.19
C ASP A 177 12.62 -29.66 -6.49
N GLY A 178 12.34 -30.52 -5.51
CA GLY A 178 12.50 -31.96 -5.64
C GLY A 178 11.77 -32.77 -4.58
N PRO A 179 11.69 -34.10 -4.77
CA PRO A 179 11.11 -35.01 -3.79
C PRO A 179 12.01 -35.09 -2.55
N GLY A 180 11.41 -35.41 -1.40
CA GLY A 180 12.17 -35.66 -0.16
C GLY A 180 11.35 -35.32 1.07
N PHE A 181 12.01 -34.73 2.06
CA PHE A 181 11.42 -34.35 3.34
C PHE A 181 11.60 -32.86 3.57
N ASP A 182 10.60 -32.23 4.18
CA ASP A 182 10.68 -30.88 4.70
C ASP A 182 11.61 -30.88 5.93
N ASP A 183 12.66 -30.07 5.91
CA ASP A 183 13.67 -29.97 6.96
C ASP A 183 13.08 -29.51 8.31
N ARG A 184 12.03 -28.69 8.26
CA ARG A 184 11.41 -28.10 9.44
C ARG A 184 10.33 -28.99 10.03
N THR A 185 9.49 -29.57 9.19
CA THR A 185 8.33 -30.36 9.64
C THR A 185 8.59 -31.86 9.66
N SER A 186 9.70 -32.33 9.05
CA SER A 186 10.02 -33.74 8.84
C SER A 186 8.91 -34.51 8.10
N THR A 187 8.02 -33.80 7.38
CA THR A 187 6.95 -34.41 6.59
C THR A 187 7.44 -34.78 5.19
N VAL A 188 6.86 -35.83 4.62
CA VAL A 188 7.15 -36.26 3.26
C VAL A 188 6.58 -35.22 2.29
N LEU A 189 7.43 -34.68 1.43
CA LEU A 189 7.02 -33.73 0.40
C LEU A 189 6.14 -34.44 -0.63
N GLN A 190 4.97 -33.86 -0.91
CA GLN A 190 4.04 -34.40 -1.90
C GLN A 190 4.25 -33.74 -3.26
N PRO A 191 4.20 -34.47 -4.38
CA PRO A 191 4.27 -33.87 -5.69
C PRO A 191 3.05 -32.97 -5.93
N ALA A 192 3.27 -31.77 -6.47
CA ALA A 192 2.17 -30.90 -6.85
C ALA A 192 1.34 -31.58 -7.96
N THR A 193 0.08 -31.89 -7.69
CA THR A 193 -0.83 -32.48 -8.67
C THR A 193 -1.62 -31.39 -9.41
N ALA A 194 -2.13 -31.68 -10.60
CA ALA A 194 -2.90 -30.70 -11.39
C ALA A 194 -4.15 -30.23 -10.63
N GLN A 195 -4.80 -31.14 -9.88
CA GLN A 195 -5.93 -30.84 -9.02
C GLN A 195 -5.53 -29.89 -7.87
N TRP A 196 -4.41 -30.20 -7.19
CA TRP A 196 -3.88 -29.35 -6.14
C TRP A 196 -3.54 -27.94 -6.65
N ALA A 197 -2.86 -27.83 -7.80
CA ALA A 197 -2.48 -26.55 -8.39
C ALA A 197 -3.71 -25.73 -8.84
N ALA A 198 -4.79 -26.38 -9.28
CA ALA A 198 -6.04 -25.71 -9.60
C ALA A 198 -6.71 -25.14 -8.34
N GLU A 199 -6.75 -25.91 -7.25
CA GLU A 199 -7.35 -25.48 -5.99
C GLU A 199 -6.53 -24.36 -5.33
N TYR A 200 -5.20 -24.48 -5.32
CA TYR A 200 -4.30 -23.45 -4.83
C TYR A 200 -4.53 -22.11 -5.53
N ARG A 201 -4.63 -22.12 -6.87
CA ARG A 201 -4.91 -20.92 -7.67
C ARG A 201 -6.27 -20.31 -7.36
N LYS A 202 -7.32 -21.13 -7.18
CA LYS A 202 -8.65 -20.63 -6.77
C LYS A 202 -8.60 -19.94 -5.41
N GLN A 203 -7.85 -20.50 -4.45
CA GLN A 203 -7.66 -19.87 -3.14
C GLN A 203 -6.85 -18.58 -3.24
N GLY A 204 -5.86 -18.51 -4.14
CA GLY A 204 -5.13 -17.27 -4.45
C GLY A 204 -6.06 -16.15 -4.92
N VAL A 205 -6.90 -16.42 -5.92
CA VAL A 205 -7.87 -15.43 -6.45
C VAL A 205 -8.84 -14.97 -5.37
N ARG A 206 -9.41 -15.90 -4.57
CA ARG A 206 -10.34 -15.55 -3.49
C ARG A 206 -9.69 -14.67 -2.42
N ARG A 207 -8.44 -14.94 -2.05
CA ARG A 207 -7.70 -14.11 -1.09
C ARG A 207 -7.47 -12.69 -1.62
N GLU A 208 -7.14 -12.56 -2.89
CA GLU A 208 -6.96 -11.26 -3.54
C GLU A 208 -8.27 -10.48 -3.65
N GLU A 209 -9.38 -11.13 -3.97
CA GLU A 209 -10.72 -10.52 -3.98
C GLU A 209 -11.11 -10.00 -2.59
N LEU A 210 -10.91 -10.80 -1.55
CA LEU A 210 -11.17 -10.39 -0.17
C LEU A 210 -10.32 -9.18 0.24
N ARG A 211 -9.03 -9.18 -0.13
CA ARG A 211 -8.12 -8.07 0.13
C ARG A 211 -8.57 -6.78 -0.57
N LYS A 212 -9.00 -6.86 -1.83
CA LYS A 212 -9.53 -5.70 -2.57
C LYS A 212 -10.80 -5.16 -1.93
N LEU A 213 -11.70 -6.05 -1.50
CA LEU A 213 -12.94 -5.64 -0.82
C LEU A 213 -12.65 -4.96 0.53
N GLU A 214 -11.66 -5.44 1.28
CA GLU A 214 -11.25 -4.82 2.54
C GLU A 214 -10.66 -3.42 2.33
N ILE A 215 -9.81 -3.24 1.33
CA ILE A 215 -9.25 -1.93 0.96
C ILE A 215 -10.36 -0.95 0.58
N LEU A 216 -11.33 -1.38 -0.24
CA LEU A 216 -12.47 -0.53 -0.62
C LEU A 216 -13.29 -0.10 0.60
N ARG A 217 -13.56 -1.01 1.55
CA ARG A 217 -14.28 -0.68 2.78
C ARG A 217 -13.52 0.31 3.66
N GLN A 218 -12.19 0.20 3.72
CA GLN A 218 -11.36 1.16 4.45
C GLN A 218 -11.42 2.55 3.81
N GLN A 219 -11.34 2.64 2.48
CA GLN A 219 -11.46 3.91 1.76
C GLN A 219 -12.83 4.57 1.99
N GLU A 220 -13.92 3.80 1.87
CA GLU A 220 -15.27 4.32 2.14
C GLU A 220 -15.43 4.82 3.59
N ALA A 221 -14.84 4.11 4.56
CA ALA A 221 -14.86 4.51 5.96
C ALA A 221 -14.06 5.79 6.21
N GLU A 222 -12.88 5.94 5.60
CA GLU A 222 -12.06 7.15 5.68
C GLU A 222 -12.77 8.35 5.04
N GLU A 223 -13.35 8.18 3.86
CA GLU A 223 -14.12 9.24 3.19
C GLU A 223 -15.33 9.69 4.02
N ALA A 224 -16.05 8.75 4.62
CA ALA A 224 -17.17 9.06 5.51
C ALA A 224 -16.72 9.84 6.76
N GLN A 225 -15.58 9.48 7.36
CA GLN A 225 -15.02 10.19 8.51
C GLN A 225 -14.59 11.62 8.15
N VAL A 226 -13.92 11.80 7.00
CA VAL A 226 -13.51 13.12 6.51
C VAL A 226 -14.74 13.99 6.22
N ALA A 227 -15.77 13.43 5.58
CA ALA A 227 -17.01 14.15 5.31
C ALA A 227 -17.74 14.55 6.60
N GLU A 228 -17.76 13.68 7.63
CA GLU A 228 -18.34 14.02 8.93
C GLU A 228 -17.54 15.12 9.64
N GLN A 229 -16.21 15.05 9.65
CA GLN A 229 -15.37 16.07 10.26
C GLN A 229 -15.55 17.42 9.58
N LEU A 230 -15.58 17.45 8.24
CA LEU A 230 -15.82 18.69 7.49
C LEU A 230 -17.20 19.29 7.81
N ARG A 231 -18.22 18.45 8.05
CA ARG A 231 -19.56 18.92 8.48
C ARG A 231 -19.53 19.50 9.89
N LYS A 232 -18.79 18.90 10.83
CA LYS A 232 -18.61 19.43 12.19
C LYS A 232 -17.85 20.75 12.16
N ASP A 233 -16.72 20.81 11.48
CA ASP A 233 -15.90 22.02 11.37
C ASP A 233 -16.70 23.17 10.73
N ARG A 234 -17.49 22.87 9.70
CA ARG A 234 -18.37 23.88 9.08
C ARG A 234 -19.49 24.34 10.02
N ALA A 235 -20.08 23.43 10.79
CA ALA A 235 -21.09 23.77 11.79
C ALA A 235 -20.50 24.65 12.90
N GLU A 236 -19.35 24.26 13.47
CA GLU A 236 -18.63 25.03 14.49
C GLU A 236 -18.22 26.41 14.00
N ALA A 237 -17.67 26.51 12.78
CA ALA A 237 -17.32 27.79 12.17
C ALA A 237 -18.56 28.69 11.98
N SER A 238 -19.69 28.12 11.56
CA SER A 238 -20.95 28.87 11.41
C SER A 238 -21.49 29.35 12.76
N GLU A 239 -21.38 28.54 13.82
CA GLU A 239 -21.80 28.92 15.17
C GLU A 239 -20.89 29.98 15.79
N GLY A 240 -19.58 29.85 15.65
CA GLY A 240 -18.60 30.84 16.11
C GLY A 240 -18.87 32.21 15.48
N ARG A 241 -19.14 32.22 14.16
CA ARG A 241 -19.50 33.45 13.45
C ARG A 241 -20.84 34.02 13.89
N ARG A 242 -21.86 33.18 14.13
CA ARG A 242 -23.15 33.62 14.70
C ARG A 242 -22.96 34.29 16.07
N GLN A 243 -22.11 33.72 16.92
CA GLN A 243 -21.81 34.29 18.24
C GLN A 243 -21.07 35.63 18.13
N GLU A 244 -20.11 35.74 17.21
CA GLU A 244 -19.41 36.98 16.92
C GLU A 244 -20.39 38.10 16.51
N ILE A 245 -21.26 37.84 15.53
CA ILE A 245 -22.31 38.79 15.10
C ILE A 245 -23.21 39.15 16.28
N ARG A 246 -23.60 38.17 17.09
CA ARG A 246 -24.47 38.39 18.25
C ARG A 246 -23.82 39.27 19.32
N SER A 247 -22.50 39.23 19.45
CA SER A 247 -21.77 40.08 20.40
C SER A 247 -21.78 41.57 20.00
N HIS A 248 -21.91 41.85 18.71
CA HIS A 248 -21.99 43.20 18.15
C HIS A 248 -23.40 43.78 18.13
N LEU A 249 -24.41 42.94 18.38
CA LEU A 249 -25.80 43.35 18.47
C LEU A 249 -26.14 43.96 19.82
N GLU A 250 -26.97 45.00 19.78
CA GLU A 250 -27.72 45.43 20.95
C GLU A 250 -29.03 44.60 21.06
N VAL A 251 -28.86 43.31 21.39
CA VAL A 251 -29.92 42.26 21.40
C VAL A 251 -31.18 42.67 22.17
N GLY A 252 -31.08 43.55 23.17
CA GLY A 252 -32.23 44.06 23.93
C GLY A 252 -33.22 44.90 23.11
N ARG A 253 -32.91 45.25 21.85
CA ARG A 253 -33.73 46.13 21.02
C ARG A 253 -34.45 45.45 19.87
N ILE A 254 -34.21 44.16 19.67
CA ILE A 254 -34.88 43.42 18.60
C ILE A 254 -36.34 43.16 19.00
N PRO A 255 -37.33 43.49 18.14
CA PRO A 255 -38.72 43.17 18.40
C PRO A 255 -38.85 41.66 18.46
N LYS A 256 -39.30 41.08 19.60
CA LYS A 256 -39.54 39.63 19.66
C LYS A 256 -40.64 39.17 18.71
N GLU A 257 -41.58 40.07 18.41
CA GLU A 257 -42.74 39.84 17.55
C GLU A 257 -42.89 41.00 16.55
N GLY A 258 -43.49 40.72 15.38
CA GLY A 258 -43.83 41.72 14.35
C GLY A 258 -43.20 41.47 12.98
N GLY A 259 -43.67 42.22 11.98
CA GLY A 259 -43.19 42.17 10.60
C GLY A 259 -41.75 42.66 10.41
N PRO A 260 -41.35 42.90 9.15
CA PRO A 260 -40.02 43.41 8.84
C PRO A 260 -39.77 44.78 9.48
N PHE A 261 -38.53 45.08 9.81
CA PHE A 261 -38.12 46.35 10.39
C PHE A 261 -36.88 46.93 9.69
N TYR A 262 -36.70 48.23 9.84
CA TYR A 262 -35.54 48.96 9.32
C TYR A 262 -34.53 49.18 10.45
N ALA A 263 -33.27 48.87 10.21
CA ALA A 263 -32.20 49.10 11.17
C ALA A 263 -31.42 50.36 10.77
N LEU A 264 -31.32 51.34 11.66
CA LEU A 264 -30.64 52.61 11.42
C LEU A 264 -29.48 52.75 12.39
N ASN A 265 -28.28 53.00 11.86
CA ASN A 265 -27.09 53.29 12.64
C ASN A 265 -26.42 54.58 12.14
N LEU A 266 -25.87 55.35 13.07
CA LEU A 266 -25.05 56.52 12.79
C LEU A 266 -23.63 56.25 13.25
N ARG A 267 -22.67 56.55 12.38
CA ARG A 267 -21.24 56.63 12.66
C ARG A 267 -20.88 58.10 12.87
N GLY A 268 -19.98 58.33 13.83
CA GLY A 268 -19.43 59.64 14.12
C GLY A 268 -20.31 60.53 14.99
N GLU A 269 -19.99 61.82 14.96
CA GLU A 269 -20.55 62.84 15.82
C GLU A 269 -21.90 63.36 15.28
N GLY A 270 -22.97 62.57 15.47
CA GLY A 270 -24.31 62.89 14.95
C GLY A 270 -25.41 63.05 16.01
N PRO A 271 -26.64 63.41 15.59
CA PRO A 271 -27.82 63.25 16.44
C PRO A 271 -27.97 61.79 16.88
N SER A 272 -28.61 61.54 18.02
CA SER A 272 -28.80 60.16 18.49
C SER A 272 -29.56 59.33 17.43
N PRO A 273 -29.09 58.10 17.07
CA PRO A 273 -29.79 57.22 16.14
C PRO A 273 -31.26 57.01 16.48
N ARG A 274 -31.60 57.06 17.78
CA ARG A 274 -32.97 56.88 18.26
C ARG A 274 -33.88 58.04 17.87
N ILE A 275 -33.35 59.27 17.89
CA ILE A 275 -34.11 60.48 17.54
C ILE A 275 -34.42 60.45 16.04
N VAL A 276 -33.42 60.13 15.21
CA VAL A 276 -33.58 60.01 13.76
C VAL A 276 -34.55 58.87 13.43
N ALA A 277 -34.35 57.68 14.03
CA ALA A 277 -35.24 56.53 13.83
C ALA A 277 -36.70 56.83 14.18
N GLY A 278 -36.97 57.54 15.28
CA GLY A 278 -38.34 57.92 15.65
C GLY A 278 -39.00 58.86 14.63
N ARG A 279 -38.22 59.75 13.99
CA ARG A 279 -38.71 60.65 12.94
C ARG A 279 -38.94 59.91 11.62
N VAL A 280 -38.02 59.04 11.22
CA VAL A 280 -38.18 58.15 10.05
C VAL A 280 -39.42 57.27 10.23
N GLN A 281 -39.59 56.64 11.39
CA GLN A 281 -40.76 55.82 11.70
C GLN A 281 -42.06 56.61 11.55
N LYS A 282 -42.12 57.84 12.09
CA LYS A 282 -43.30 58.70 11.94
C LYS A 282 -43.65 58.98 10.47
N GLN A 283 -42.66 59.09 9.60
CA GLN A 283 -42.87 59.32 8.17
C GLN A 283 -43.23 58.02 7.42
N LEU A 284 -42.68 56.87 7.81
CA LEU A 284 -42.99 55.57 7.21
C LEU A 284 -44.31 54.95 7.70
N GLY A 285 -44.94 55.51 8.73
CA GLY A 285 -46.22 55.04 9.27
C GLY A 285 -46.05 53.80 10.14
N ASP A 286 -46.64 52.67 9.72
CA ASP A 286 -46.64 51.42 10.50
C ASP A 286 -45.29 50.69 10.49
N ALA A 287 -44.34 51.15 9.68
CA ALA A 287 -43.05 50.51 9.55
C ALA A 287 -42.18 50.72 10.80
N LYS A 288 -41.64 49.63 11.35
CA LYS A 288 -40.82 49.70 12.56
C LYS A 288 -39.39 50.09 12.22
N VAL A 289 -38.85 51.12 12.88
CA VAL A 289 -37.46 51.57 12.67
C VAL A 289 -36.71 51.50 13.99
N ILE A 290 -35.53 50.86 13.99
CA ILE A 290 -34.71 50.65 15.18
C ILE A 290 -33.41 51.46 15.04
N GLY A 291 -33.27 52.48 15.87
CA GLY A 291 -32.05 53.28 15.95
C GLY A 291 -30.99 52.67 16.88
N GLY A 292 -29.75 52.64 16.43
CA GLY A 292 -28.61 52.12 17.19
C GLY A 292 -28.73 50.60 17.35
N PHE A 293 -28.93 49.90 16.23
CA PHE A 293 -29.07 48.45 16.21
C PHE A 293 -27.71 47.75 16.38
N LEU A 294 -26.63 48.34 15.87
CA LEU A 294 -25.27 47.81 15.92
C LEU A 294 -24.38 48.71 16.77
N ARG A 295 -23.40 48.08 17.45
CA ARG A 295 -22.34 48.80 18.16
C ARG A 295 -21.37 49.41 17.16
N ASP A 296 -20.72 50.52 17.54
CA ASP A 296 -19.73 51.19 16.69
C ASP A 296 -18.58 50.25 16.27
N SER A 297 -18.14 49.37 17.18
CA SER A 297 -17.09 48.37 16.90
C SER A 297 -17.45 47.36 15.83
N PHE A 298 -18.74 47.20 15.51
CA PHE A 298 -19.16 46.34 14.42
C PHE A 298 -18.68 46.87 13.08
N PHE A 299 -18.71 48.20 12.87
CA PHE A 299 -18.38 48.80 11.58
C PHE A 299 -16.91 48.64 11.18
N ASP A 300 -16.04 48.35 12.15
CA ASP A 300 -14.62 48.08 11.91
C ASP A 300 -14.33 46.57 11.73
N SER A 301 -15.32 45.70 11.98
CA SER A 301 -15.17 44.26 11.84
C SER A 301 -15.10 43.81 10.37
N ALA A 302 -14.41 42.70 10.11
CA ALA A 302 -14.44 42.05 8.80
C ALA A 302 -15.86 41.57 8.45
N VAL A 303 -16.63 41.16 9.46
CA VAL A 303 -18.02 40.70 9.36
C VAL A 303 -18.94 41.79 8.80
N CYS A 304 -18.79 43.04 9.21
CA CYS A 304 -19.57 44.15 8.67
C CYS A 304 -19.26 44.40 7.20
N ARG A 305 -17.98 44.38 6.81
CA ARG A 305 -17.60 44.54 5.40
C ARG A 305 -18.19 43.43 4.54
N ASP A 306 -18.12 42.19 5.00
CA ASP A 306 -18.70 41.02 4.33
C ASP A 306 -20.24 41.13 4.22
N LEU A 307 -20.92 41.54 5.29
CA LEU A 307 -22.37 41.78 5.28
C LEU A 307 -22.78 42.93 4.35
N LEU A 308 -22.11 44.07 4.40
CA LEU A 308 -22.46 45.24 3.59
C LEU A 308 -22.08 45.10 2.10
N SER A 309 -21.27 44.10 1.73
CA SER A 309 -20.83 43.87 0.35
C SER A 309 -21.58 42.76 -0.38
N GLY A 310 -22.39 41.96 0.31
CA GLY A 310 -23.03 40.76 -0.24
C GLY A 310 -24.54 40.71 -0.07
N ASN A 311 -25.14 39.67 -0.66
CA ASN A 311 -26.51 39.27 -0.38
C ASN A 311 -26.57 38.60 1.00
N TRP A 312 -27.21 39.23 1.98
CA TRP A 312 -27.35 38.63 3.30
C TRP A 312 -28.60 37.77 3.45
N SER A 313 -29.47 37.67 2.43
CA SER A 313 -30.66 36.80 2.48
C SER A 313 -30.31 35.32 2.48
N ASP A 314 -29.19 34.94 1.86
CA ASP A 314 -28.82 33.53 1.62
C ASP A 314 -27.80 33.02 2.65
N ARG A 315 -27.63 33.77 3.74
CA ARG A 315 -26.60 33.52 4.73
C ARG A 315 -27.15 32.76 5.93
N ASP A 316 -26.82 31.48 5.98
CA ASP A 316 -27.14 30.61 7.12
C ASP A 316 -26.40 31.00 8.41
N ASP A 317 -25.32 31.78 8.32
CA ASP A 317 -24.49 32.18 9.47
C ASP A 317 -25.02 33.41 10.22
N LEU A 318 -26.19 33.95 9.85
CA LEU A 318 -26.81 35.09 10.52
C LEU A 318 -27.79 34.63 11.62
N PRO A 319 -28.00 35.45 12.68
CA PRO A 319 -29.09 35.24 13.62
C PRO A 319 -30.43 35.29 12.89
N LYS A 320 -31.41 34.47 13.30
CA LYS A 320 -32.76 34.42 12.68
C LYS A 320 -33.45 35.78 12.64
N GLU A 321 -33.10 36.67 13.57
CA GLU A 321 -33.59 38.04 13.63
C GLU A 321 -33.18 38.91 12.43
N TRP A 322 -32.09 38.57 11.73
CA TRP A 322 -31.61 39.27 10.53
C TRP A 322 -32.55 39.11 9.34
N GLU A 323 -33.22 37.96 9.22
CA GLU A 323 -34.17 37.67 8.15
C GLU A 323 -35.34 38.67 8.13
N ARG A 324 -35.56 39.40 9.23
CA ARG A 324 -36.61 40.41 9.38
C ARG A 324 -36.15 41.83 9.08
N ILE A 325 -34.87 42.05 8.79
CA ILE A 325 -34.36 43.38 8.45
C ILE A 325 -34.70 43.67 6.98
N ALA A 326 -35.66 44.57 6.74
CA ALA A 326 -36.04 44.99 5.38
C ALA A 326 -34.93 45.79 4.71
N ALA A 327 -34.30 46.71 5.46
CA ALA A 327 -33.11 47.40 5.00
C ALA A 327 -32.28 47.90 6.19
N PHE A 328 -30.99 48.11 5.92
CA PHE A 328 -30.01 48.60 6.85
C PHE A 328 -29.51 49.98 6.40
N VAL A 329 -29.69 51.00 7.23
CA VAL A 329 -29.29 52.38 6.93
C VAL A 329 -28.05 52.70 7.75
N VAL A 330 -26.94 52.98 7.08
CA VAL A 330 -25.70 53.46 7.68
C VAL A 330 -25.55 54.92 7.34
N LEU A 331 -25.49 55.76 8.37
CA LEU A 331 -25.27 57.19 8.23
C LEU A 331 -23.87 57.49 8.78
N ASP A 332 -23.08 58.26 8.06
CA ASP A 332 -21.76 58.71 8.48
C ASP A 332 -21.76 60.24 8.57
N SER A 333 -21.41 60.76 9.74
CA SER A 333 -21.56 62.17 10.07
C SER A 333 -20.20 62.83 10.30
N VAL A 334 -20.00 63.96 9.61
CA VAL A 334 -18.83 64.83 9.79
C VAL A 334 -19.33 66.19 10.24
N VAL A 335 -18.79 66.67 11.36
CA VAL A 335 -19.13 67.98 11.93
C VAL A 335 -18.00 68.94 11.63
N GLU A 336 -18.30 70.01 10.89
CA GLU A 336 -17.38 71.10 10.61
C GLU A 336 -17.86 72.37 11.33
N TYR A 337 -16.93 73.06 11.99
CA TYR A 337 -17.21 74.33 12.66
C TYR A 337 -16.57 75.47 11.87
N GLY A 338 -17.38 76.48 11.55
CA GLY A 338 -16.92 77.75 10.97
C GLY A 338 -17.24 78.92 11.88
N SER A 339 -16.36 79.93 11.92
CA SER A 339 -16.72 81.24 12.46
C SER A 339 -17.27 82.11 11.34
N VAL A 340 -18.34 82.86 11.62
CA VAL A 340 -18.84 83.90 10.71
C VAL A 340 -18.44 85.24 11.31
N ASN A 341 -17.61 86.01 10.60
CA ASN A 341 -17.17 87.36 11.01
C ASN A 341 -18.32 88.36 10.83
N LEU A 342 -19.35 88.24 11.66
CA LEU A 342 -20.39 89.24 11.85
C LEU A 342 -20.35 89.60 13.35
N ASP A 343 -19.69 90.72 13.66
CA ASP A 343 -19.58 91.34 15.00
C ASP A 343 -19.69 90.39 16.19
N LYS A 344 -18.59 89.64 16.39
CA LYS A 344 -18.15 88.89 17.57
C LYS A 344 -19.21 88.00 18.26
N ASP A 345 -18.94 86.70 18.18
CA ASP A 345 -19.49 85.60 19.00
C ASP A 345 -20.53 84.68 18.32
N LEU A 346 -20.87 84.89 17.04
CA LEU A 346 -21.70 83.92 16.31
C LEU A 346 -20.88 82.76 15.73
N VAL A 347 -21.07 81.56 16.27
CA VAL A 347 -20.50 80.31 15.76
C VAL A 347 -21.47 79.66 14.78
N ARG A 348 -20.97 79.21 13.63
CA ARG A 348 -21.72 78.41 12.66
C ARG A 348 -21.24 76.96 12.72
N ALA A 349 -22.16 76.03 12.91
CA ALA A 349 -21.90 74.61 12.76
C ALA A 349 -22.54 74.12 11.46
N VAL A 350 -21.77 73.38 10.66
CA VAL A 350 -22.26 72.66 9.48
C VAL A 350 -22.02 71.18 9.74
N VAL A 351 -23.11 70.42 9.76
CA VAL A 351 -23.06 68.97 9.94
C VAL A 351 -23.44 68.34 8.62
N VAL A 352 -22.51 67.63 8.00
CA VAL A 352 -22.75 66.92 6.75
C VAL A 352 -22.91 65.45 7.07
N VAL A 353 -24.04 64.87 6.68
CA VAL A 353 -24.26 63.43 6.81
C VAL A 353 -24.40 62.80 5.45
N LYS A 354 -23.56 61.80 5.23
CA LYS A 354 -23.64 60.90 4.08
C LYS A 354 -24.30 59.62 4.56
N GLY A 355 -25.11 59.00 3.73
CA GLY A 355 -25.81 57.79 4.13
C GLY A 355 -25.85 56.77 3.02
N GLU A 356 -25.97 55.52 3.41
CA GLU A 356 -26.09 54.38 2.50
C GLU A 356 -27.17 53.45 3.03
N VAL A 357 -28.09 53.07 2.17
CA VAL A 357 -29.14 52.09 2.45
C VAL A 357 -28.75 50.78 1.78
N TYR A 358 -28.62 49.75 2.58
CA TYR A 358 -28.28 48.39 2.16
C TYR A 358 -29.53 47.52 2.26
N ARG A 359 -29.85 46.80 1.19
CA ARG A 359 -31.00 45.90 1.12
C ARG A 359 -30.54 44.43 1.12
N PRO A 360 -31.41 43.48 1.51
CA PRO A 360 -31.08 42.06 1.61
C PRO A 360 -30.37 41.51 0.38
N ALA A 361 -30.85 41.81 -0.83
CA ALA A 361 -30.30 41.36 -2.10
C ALA A 361 -28.93 41.98 -2.48
N GLY A 362 -28.23 42.64 -1.55
CA GLY A 362 -26.96 43.33 -1.80
C GLY A 362 -27.10 44.65 -2.57
N VAL A 363 -28.33 45.16 -2.75
CA VAL A 363 -28.56 46.45 -3.42
C VAL A 363 -28.19 47.57 -2.46
N LYS A 364 -27.30 48.45 -2.93
CA LYS A 364 -26.81 49.62 -2.21
C LYS A 364 -27.36 50.90 -2.84
N VAL A 365 -28.01 51.73 -2.03
CA VAL A 365 -28.52 53.05 -2.43
C VAL A 365 -27.81 54.12 -1.63
N SER A 366 -27.03 54.96 -2.29
CA SER A 366 -26.37 56.11 -1.64
C SER A 366 -27.37 57.25 -1.48
N LEU A 367 -27.47 57.77 -0.26
CA LEU A 367 -28.24 58.98 0.04
C LEU A 367 -27.44 60.21 -0.39
N PRO A 368 -28.09 61.26 -0.92
CA PRO A 368 -27.43 62.53 -1.16
C PRO A 368 -26.88 63.10 0.15
N PRO A 369 -25.76 63.84 0.14
CA PRO A 369 -25.23 64.48 1.34
C PRO A 369 -26.26 65.47 1.89
N ILE A 370 -26.56 65.34 3.18
CA ILE A 370 -27.56 66.15 3.88
C ILE A 370 -26.84 67.09 4.83
N GLU A 371 -27.07 68.38 4.68
CA GLU A 371 -26.42 69.41 5.47
C GLU A 371 -27.39 70.00 6.51
N GLY A 372 -27.00 69.91 7.78
CA GLY A 372 -27.62 70.67 8.87
C GLY A 372 -26.79 71.90 9.17
N ILE A 373 -27.36 73.08 8.97
CA ILE A 373 -26.71 74.35 9.33
C ILE A 373 -27.36 74.90 10.59
N GLY A 374 -26.54 75.20 11.59
CA GLY A 374 -26.97 75.84 12.83
C GLY A 374 -26.07 77.02 13.17
N ALA A 375 -26.65 78.04 13.79
CA ALA A 375 -25.92 79.19 14.31
C ALA A 375 -26.26 79.38 15.79
N GLY A 376 -25.28 79.78 16.59
CA GLY A 376 -25.46 80.02 18.03
C GLY A 376 -24.26 80.75 18.63
N PHE A 377 -24.43 81.27 19.84
CA PHE A 377 -23.39 81.99 20.57
C PHE A 377 -22.35 81.08 21.24
N SER A 378 -22.48 79.75 21.07
CA SER A 378 -21.50 78.76 21.49
C SER A 378 -21.45 77.61 20.47
N LYS A 379 -20.36 76.83 20.49
CA LYS A 379 -20.23 75.63 19.65
C LYS A 379 -21.34 74.61 19.94
N GLU A 380 -21.70 74.42 21.21
CA GLU A 380 -22.76 73.50 21.63
C GLU A 380 -24.13 73.97 21.13
N SER A 381 -24.44 75.27 21.24
CA SER A 381 -25.71 75.83 20.78
C SER A 381 -25.84 75.76 19.25
N ALA A 382 -24.78 76.15 18.52
CA ALA A 382 -24.76 76.06 17.06
C ALA A 382 -24.89 74.60 16.59
N ARG A 383 -24.19 73.66 17.24
CA ARG A 383 -24.27 72.22 16.97
C ARG A 383 -25.65 71.65 17.25
N ALA A 384 -26.27 72.00 18.38
CA ALA A 384 -27.62 71.53 18.72
C ALA A 384 -28.64 71.98 17.67
N LYS A 385 -28.56 73.24 17.21
CA LYS A 385 -29.44 73.76 16.15
C LYS A 385 -29.18 73.09 14.79
N ALA A 386 -27.91 72.85 14.47
CA ALA A 386 -27.53 72.12 13.25
C ALA A 386 -28.10 70.69 13.27
N PHE A 387 -28.01 69.99 14.40
CA PHE A 387 -28.59 68.65 14.57
C PHE A 387 -30.12 68.65 14.48
N GLU A 388 -30.81 69.63 15.06
CA GLU A 388 -32.27 69.75 14.95
C GLU A 388 -32.72 69.86 13.48
N ASN A 389 -32.07 70.75 12.71
CA ASN A 389 -32.36 70.94 11.29
C ASN A 389 -32.02 69.68 10.46
N LEU A 390 -30.92 69.01 10.81
CA LEU A 390 -30.45 67.81 10.14
C LEU A 390 -31.41 66.63 10.31
N VAL A 391 -32.00 66.45 11.50
CA VAL A 391 -32.87 65.30 11.82
C VAL A 391 -34.09 65.25 10.89
N GLU A 392 -34.73 66.38 10.60
CA GLU A 392 -35.90 66.43 9.71
C GLU A 392 -35.51 66.13 8.25
N ALA A 393 -34.42 66.72 7.77
CA ALA A 393 -33.92 66.48 6.42
C ALA A 393 -33.46 65.02 6.22
N GLN A 394 -32.77 64.44 7.22
CA GLN A 394 -32.39 63.03 7.24
C GLN A 394 -33.61 62.11 7.20
N ALA A 395 -34.61 62.38 8.03
CA ALA A 395 -35.80 61.54 8.09
C ALA A 395 -36.50 61.49 6.73
N ALA A 396 -36.62 62.64 6.05
CA ALA A 396 -37.22 62.74 4.72
C ALA A 396 -36.46 61.92 3.67
N ALA A 397 -35.14 62.13 3.56
CA ALA A 397 -34.31 61.44 2.57
C ALA A 397 -34.26 59.92 2.79
N ILE A 398 -34.19 59.47 4.05
CA ILE A 398 -34.20 58.04 4.40
C ILE A 398 -35.56 57.44 4.04
N SER A 399 -36.66 58.10 4.41
CA SER A 399 -38.00 57.59 4.11
C SER A 399 -38.26 57.49 2.61
N GLU A 400 -37.77 58.45 1.83
CA GLU A 400 -37.83 58.41 0.37
C GLU A 400 -37.04 57.23 -0.21
N ALA A 401 -35.79 57.03 0.23
CA ALA A 401 -34.95 55.92 -0.22
C ALA A 401 -35.52 54.53 0.16
N LEU A 402 -36.22 54.43 1.29
CA LEU A 402 -36.87 53.20 1.73
C LEU A 402 -38.20 52.94 0.99
N ARG A 403 -38.90 53.97 0.52
CA ARG A 403 -40.14 53.83 -0.26
C ARG A 403 -39.94 53.47 -1.72
N GLY A 404 -38.76 53.77 -2.28
CA GLY A 404 -38.41 53.45 -3.67
C GLY A 404 -38.31 51.95 -4.02
N GLU A 405 -39.02 51.08 -3.30
CA GLU A 405 -39.17 49.64 -3.56
C GLU A 405 -40.30 49.34 -4.57
N GLY A 406 -41.12 50.33 -4.93
CA GLY A 406 -42.34 50.13 -5.71
C GLY A 406 -42.23 50.31 -7.23
N GLU A 407 -41.07 50.68 -7.76
CA GLU A 407 -40.77 50.81 -9.19
C GLU A 407 -39.54 49.98 -9.55
#